data_AF-A0A8H3IMY0-F1
#
_entry.id   AF-A0A8H3IMY0-F1
#
_cell.length_a   1.000
_cell.length_b   1.000
_cell.length_c   1.000
_cell.angle_alpha   90.00
_cell.angle_beta   90.00
_cell.angle_gamma   90.00
#
_symmetry.space_group_name_H-M   'P 1'
#
loop_
_entity.id
_entity.type
_entity.pdbx_description
1 polymer ?
#
loop_
_entity_poly.entity_id
_entity_poly.type
_entity_poly.pdbx_seq_one_letter_code
_entity_poly.pdbx_strand_id
1 'polypeptide(L)'
;MVAAEWMTYLELLYHSIKQYEYSPNNAVAALGQIAILNADIYALQQWTRRCTATAHKIHYVIDFLRCRLTEDDDKEYSALITEDYKHIASGIDTYSRRLETLVSVATSLIQAIDSRRSLTETINISRLTYLALSFIPLTFVSGLFSMNDNIAPGGKLFGLYFAVSVPLCIIVFLIVCPPTSTPAVLAARLWRSRAIQNFVV
;
A
#
# COMPACT_ATOMS: atom_id res chain seq x y z
N MET A 1 -10.99 29.51 -12.56
CA MET A 1 -11.42 28.12 -12.80
C MET A 1 -10.49 27.11 -12.15
N VAL A 2 -9.20 27.06 -12.50
CA VAL A 2 -8.25 26.07 -11.96
C VAL A 2 -8.17 26.06 -10.42
N ALA A 3 -8.09 27.21 -9.75
CA ALA A 3 -8.02 27.26 -8.29
C ALA A 3 -9.27 26.69 -7.56
N ALA A 4 -10.44 26.71 -8.21
CA ALA A 4 -11.67 26.17 -7.64
C ALA A 4 -11.70 24.63 -7.74
N GLU A 5 -11.27 24.07 -8.88
CA GLU A 5 -11.06 22.63 -9.02
C GLU A 5 -10.08 22.11 -7.96
N TRP A 6 -9.00 22.85 -7.72
CA TRP A 6 -8.02 22.54 -6.67
C TRP A 6 -8.59 22.48 -5.25
N MET A 7 -9.53 23.37 -4.91
CA MET A 7 -10.20 23.34 -3.61
C MET A 7 -11.10 22.11 -3.48
N THR A 8 -11.81 21.75 -4.55
CA THR A 8 -12.64 20.55 -4.60
C THR A 8 -11.82 19.27 -4.47
N TYR A 9 -10.64 19.22 -5.10
CA TYR A 9 -9.72 18.08 -4.95
C TYR A 9 -9.18 17.94 -3.52
N LEU A 10 -8.91 19.07 -2.86
CA LEU A 10 -8.48 19.06 -1.47
C LEU A 10 -9.55 18.53 -0.52
N GLU A 11 -10.80 18.92 -0.72
CA GLU A 11 -11.93 18.38 0.03
C GLU A 11 -12.14 16.89 -0.22
N LEU A 12 -12.01 16.43 -1.48
CA LEU A 12 -12.09 15.01 -1.84
C LEU A 12 -10.97 14.18 -1.22
N LEU A 13 -9.74 14.69 -1.22
CA LEU A 13 -8.58 14.01 -0.66
C LEU A 13 -8.66 13.96 0.87
N TYR A 14 -9.11 15.03 1.51
CA TYR A 14 -9.39 15.05 2.94
C TYR A 14 -10.51 14.05 3.30
N HIS A 15 -11.58 14.02 2.51
CA HIS A 15 -12.69 13.09 2.71
C HIS A 15 -12.26 11.64 2.52
N SER A 16 -11.43 11.33 1.51
CA SER A 16 -10.97 9.97 1.25
C SER A 16 -10.01 9.45 2.32
N ILE A 17 -9.11 10.30 2.84
CA ILE A 17 -8.27 9.99 4.01
C ILE A 17 -9.16 9.67 5.22
N LYS A 18 -10.15 10.52 5.50
CA LYS A 18 -11.07 10.33 6.61
C LYS A 18 -11.90 9.05 6.43
N GLN A 19 -12.39 8.78 5.23
CA GLN A 19 -13.18 7.58 4.95
C GLN A 19 -12.37 6.30 5.12
N TYR A 20 -11.06 6.34 4.81
CA TYR A 20 -10.13 5.24 5.03
C TYR A 20 -9.86 4.98 6.52
N GLU A 21 -9.85 6.02 7.35
CA GLU A 21 -9.69 5.89 8.80
C GLU A 21 -10.90 5.19 9.46
N TYR A 22 -12.11 5.37 8.92
CA TYR A 22 -13.36 4.90 9.54
C TYR A 22 -13.90 3.57 9.01
N SER A 23 -13.54 3.09 7.81
CA SER A 23 -14.14 1.85 7.27
C SER A 23 -13.16 0.97 6.49
N PRO A 24 -12.61 -0.09 7.11
CA PRO A 24 -11.74 -1.04 6.42
C PRO A 24 -12.48 -1.89 5.35
N ASN A 25 -13.82 -1.93 5.37
CA ASN A 25 -14.61 -2.80 4.47
C ASN A 25 -14.95 -2.15 3.11
N ASN A 26 -14.85 -0.81 2.99
CA ASN A 26 -15.04 -0.09 1.73
C ASN A 26 -13.73 0.08 0.92
N ALA A 27 -12.67 -0.63 1.30
CA ALA A 27 -11.34 -0.52 0.70
C ALA A 27 -11.33 -0.68 -0.82
N VAL A 28 -12.22 -1.51 -1.40
CA VAL A 28 -12.28 -1.75 -2.85
C VAL A 28 -12.83 -0.54 -3.63
N ALA A 29 -13.83 0.16 -3.08
CA ALA A 29 -14.33 1.41 -3.67
C ALA A 29 -13.31 2.54 -3.49
N ALA A 30 -12.65 2.60 -2.33
CA ALA A 30 -11.56 3.52 -2.08
C ALA A 30 -10.39 3.29 -3.05
N LEU A 31 -10.03 2.04 -3.33
CA LEU A 31 -8.96 1.66 -4.27
C LEU A 31 -9.18 2.23 -5.68
N GLY A 32 -10.42 2.22 -6.18
CA GLY A 32 -10.75 2.83 -7.47
C GLY A 32 -10.61 4.36 -7.48
N GLN A 33 -11.09 5.02 -6.42
CA GLN A 33 -10.95 6.46 -6.26
C GLN A 33 -9.49 6.88 -6.09
N ILE A 34 -8.69 6.07 -5.40
CA ILE A 34 -7.26 6.30 -5.19
C ILE A 34 -6.47 6.14 -6.49
N ALA A 35 -6.83 5.21 -7.37
CA ALA A 35 -6.17 5.07 -8.67
C ALA A 35 -6.39 6.30 -9.57
N ILE A 36 -7.62 6.84 -9.58
CA ILE A 36 -7.94 8.10 -10.27
C ILE A 36 -7.15 9.25 -9.63
N LEU A 37 -7.14 9.30 -8.29
CA LEU A 37 -6.40 10.30 -7.54
C LEU A 37 -4.88 10.20 -7.79
N ASN A 38 -4.32 9.01 -8.00
CA ASN A 38 -2.89 8.83 -8.26
C ASN A 38 -2.48 9.50 -9.58
N ALA A 39 -3.27 9.32 -10.65
CA ALA A 39 -3.04 10.02 -11.92
C ALA A 39 -3.07 11.54 -11.73
N ASP A 40 -4.01 12.04 -10.94
CA ASP A 40 -4.14 13.47 -10.63
C ASP A 40 -3.03 13.97 -9.70
N ILE A 41 -2.50 13.15 -8.78
CA ILE A 41 -1.35 13.48 -7.93
C ILE A 41 -0.13 13.82 -8.78
N TYR A 42 0.09 13.13 -9.90
CA TYR A 42 1.17 13.49 -10.82
C TYR A 42 0.94 14.88 -11.45
N ALA A 43 -0.31 15.24 -11.77
CA ALA A 43 -0.65 16.57 -12.25
C ALA A 43 -0.47 17.63 -11.14
N LEU A 44 -0.84 17.32 -9.90
CA LEU A 44 -0.59 18.14 -8.72
C LEU A 44 0.92 18.38 -8.51
N GLN A 45 1.74 17.34 -8.61
CA GLN A 45 3.20 17.41 -8.51
C GLN A 45 3.81 18.29 -9.60
N GLN A 46 3.29 18.18 -10.83
CA GLN A 46 3.71 19.04 -11.92
C GLN A 46 3.36 20.50 -11.65
N TRP A 47 2.22 20.77 -11.01
CA TRP A 47 1.80 22.11 -10.66
C TRP A 47 2.62 22.73 -9.52
N THR A 48 3.02 21.93 -8.52
CA THR A 48 3.98 22.37 -7.48
C THR A 48 5.30 22.80 -8.10
N ARG A 49 5.83 22.01 -9.03
CA ARG A 49 7.03 22.38 -9.80
C ARG A 49 6.85 23.70 -10.56
N ARG A 50 5.66 23.96 -11.11
CA ARG A 50 5.33 25.22 -11.79
C ARG A 50 5.24 26.38 -10.81
N CYS A 51 4.69 26.20 -9.62
CA CYS A 51 4.67 27.23 -8.56
C CYS A 51 6.09 27.62 -8.16
N THR A 52 6.99 26.65 -7.93
CA THR A 52 8.40 26.90 -7.63
C THR A 52 9.11 27.64 -8.78
N ALA A 53 8.86 27.23 -10.02
CA ALA A 53 9.41 27.91 -11.19
C ALA A 53 8.91 29.36 -11.34
N THR A 54 7.63 29.62 -11.04
CA THR A 54 7.04 30.96 -11.06
C THR A 54 7.59 31.83 -9.93
N ALA A 55 7.78 31.27 -8.72
CA ALA A 55 8.40 31.96 -7.61
C ALA A 55 9.82 32.41 -7.97
N HIS A 56 10.65 31.52 -8.54
CA HIS A 56 11.99 31.90 -9.00
C HIS A 56 11.97 33.04 -10.02
N LYS A 57 11.05 33.01 -11.00
CA LYS A 57 10.93 34.08 -12.00
C LYS A 57 10.55 35.42 -11.36
N ILE A 58 9.65 35.41 -10.37
CA ILE A 58 9.27 36.63 -9.64
C ILE A 58 10.48 37.18 -8.87
N HIS A 59 11.28 36.31 -8.24
CA HIS A 59 12.51 36.72 -7.57
C HIS A 59 13.52 37.37 -8.55
N TYR A 60 13.66 36.82 -9.76
CA TYR A 60 14.46 37.46 -10.80
C TYR A 60 13.92 38.84 -11.22
N VAL A 61 12.60 39.00 -11.31
CA VAL A 61 11.98 40.30 -11.61
C VAL A 61 12.22 41.30 -10.48
N ILE A 62 12.12 40.87 -9.22
CA ILE A 62 12.46 41.70 -8.05
C ILE A 62 13.92 42.17 -8.11
N ASP A 63 14.85 41.26 -8.39
CA ASP A 63 16.28 41.61 -8.49
C ASP A 63 16.56 42.52 -9.70
N PHE A 64 15.89 42.29 -10.83
CA PHE A 64 15.99 43.15 -12.01
C PHE A 64 15.44 44.56 -11.74
N LEU A 65 14.27 44.67 -11.12
CA LEU A 65 13.66 45.95 -10.74
C LEU A 65 14.56 46.71 -9.75
N ARG A 66 15.13 46.00 -8.77
CA ARG A 66 16.10 46.58 -7.83
C ARG A 66 17.31 47.16 -8.55
N CYS A 67 17.89 46.45 -9.52
CA CYS A 67 19.06 46.95 -10.26
C CYS A 67 18.70 48.10 -11.22
N ARG A 68 17.55 48.03 -11.90
CA ARG A 68 17.15 48.98 -12.95
C ARG A 68 16.62 50.31 -12.41
N LEU A 69 15.86 50.29 -11.31
CA LEU A 69 15.24 51.50 -10.73
C LEU A 69 16.14 52.22 -9.72
N THR A 70 17.37 51.74 -9.48
CA THR A 70 18.34 52.47 -8.63
C THR A 70 18.99 53.64 -9.39
N GLU A 71 18.86 53.71 -10.73
CA GLU A 71 19.40 54.78 -11.59
C GLU A 71 18.48 56.01 -11.75
N ASP A 72 17.20 55.95 -11.32
CA ASP A 72 16.18 57.00 -11.57
C ASP A 72 15.65 57.62 -10.26
N ASP A 73 15.08 58.84 -10.33
CA ASP A 73 14.69 59.67 -9.17
C ASP A 73 13.51 59.10 -8.33
N ASP A 74 12.82 58.07 -8.85
CA ASP A 74 11.59 57.48 -8.29
C ASP A 74 11.82 56.29 -7.34
N LYS A 75 12.67 56.47 -6.32
CA LYS A 75 12.98 55.41 -5.33
C LYS A 75 11.77 54.93 -4.53
N GLU A 76 10.80 55.80 -4.25
CA GLU A 76 9.60 55.48 -3.46
C GLU A 76 8.67 54.53 -4.21
N TYR A 77 8.45 54.78 -5.51
CA TYR A 77 7.62 53.93 -6.37
C TYR A 77 8.26 52.55 -6.61
N SER A 78 9.58 52.51 -6.77
CA SER A 78 10.36 51.27 -6.87
C SER A 78 10.25 50.38 -5.62
N ALA A 79 10.27 50.99 -4.44
CA ALA A 79 10.14 50.29 -3.17
C ALA A 79 8.77 49.63 -3.02
N LEU A 80 7.69 50.36 -3.36
CA LEU A 80 6.32 49.85 -3.31
C LEU A 80 6.11 48.64 -4.24
N ILE A 81 6.54 48.74 -5.49
CA ILE A 81 6.40 47.64 -6.46
C ILE A 81 7.22 46.42 -6.02
N THR A 82 8.44 46.64 -5.52
CA THR A 82 9.28 45.55 -5.02
C THR A 82 8.63 44.84 -3.83
N GLU A 83 7.98 45.58 -2.94
CA GLU A 83 7.27 45.02 -1.79
C GLU A 83 6.03 44.22 -2.21
N ASP A 84 5.27 44.70 -3.20
CA ASP A 84 4.14 43.96 -3.78
C ASP A 84 4.57 42.64 -4.40
N TYR A 85 5.64 42.65 -5.22
CA TYR A 85 6.15 41.42 -5.81
C TYR A 85 6.68 40.44 -4.75
N LYS A 86 7.29 40.93 -3.67
CA LYS A 86 7.70 40.08 -2.53
C LYS A 86 6.50 39.47 -1.81
N HIS A 87 5.42 40.22 -1.64
CA HIS A 87 4.19 39.73 -1.03
C HIS A 87 3.52 38.65 -1.91
N ILE A 88 3.52 38.84 -3.22
CA ILE A 88 3.01 37.82 -4.17
C ILE A 88 3.90 36.56 -4.14
N ALA A 89 5.22 36.73 -4.12
CA ALA A 89 6.16 35.62 -4.04
C ALA A 89 5.95 34.78 -2.76
N SER A 90 5.85 35.44 -1.59
CA SER A 90 5.65 34.76 -0.31
C SER A 90 4.30 34.03 -0.23
N GLY A 91 3.26 34.58 -0.86
CA GLY A 91 1.97 33.93 -1.03
C GLY A 91 2.09 32.61 -1.81
N ILE A 92 2.69 32.66 -3.01
CA ILE A 92 2.90 31.47 -3.87
C ILE A 92 3.70 30.40 -3.13
N ASP A 93 4.74 30.80 -2.42
CA ASP A 93 5.61 29.93 -1.64
C ASP A 93 4.87 29.20 -0.51
N THR A 94 3.97 29.90 0.17
CA THR A 94 3.14 29.35 1.26
C THR A 94 2.13 28.33 0.73
N TYR A 95 1.49 28.62 -0.39
CA TYR A 95 0.58 27.67 -1.04
C TYR A 95 1.33 26.45 -1.58
N SER A 96 2.52 26.64 -2.17
CA SER A 96 3.36 25.54 -2.66
C SER A 96 3.73 24.57 -1.53
N ARG A 97 4.20 25.08 -0.38
CA ARG A 97 4.56 24.25 0.78
C ARG A 97 3.40 23.43 1.34
N ARG A 98 2.20 24.04 1.44
CA ARG A 98 1.00 23.33 1.87
C ARG A 98 0.66 22.18 0.91
N LEU A 99 0.76 22.44 -0.38
CA LEU A 99 0.49 21.48 -1.44
C LEU A 99 1.48 20.31 -1.44
N GLU A 100 2.78 20.59 -1.25
CA GLU A 100 3.80 19.55 -1.08
C GLU A 100 3.49 18.62 0.09
N THR A 101 3.04 19.20 1.22
CA THR A 101 2.66 18.42 2.41
C THR A 101 1.49 17.48 2.12
N LEU A 102 0.46 17.98 1.42
CA LEU A 102 -0.73 17.20 1.08
C LEU A 102 -0.44 16.10 0.06
N VAL A 103 0.37 16.41 -0.97
CA VAL A 103 0.85 15.42 -1.95
C VAL A 103 1.67 14.31 -1.28
N SER A 104 2.52 14.67 -0.32
CA SER A 104 3.31 13.71 0.45
C SER A 104 2.43 12.76 1.26
N VAL A 105 1.41 13.29 1.96
CA VAL A 105 0.42 12.50 2.72
C VAL A 105 -0.39 11.59 1.79
N ALA A 106 -0.83 12.08 0.64
CA ALA A 106 -1.57 11.28 -0.32
C ALA A 106 -0.71 10.13 -0.88
N THR A 107 0.56 10.40 -1.16
CA THR A 107 1.52 9.40 -1.65
C THR A 107 1.76 8.30 -0.61
N SER A 108 1.92 8.67 0.67
CA SER A 108 2.13 7.67 1.73
C SER A 108 0.90 6.79 1.95
N LEU A 109 -0.31 7.34 1.82
CA LEU A 109 -1.56 6.58 1.84
C LEU A 109 -1.62 5.58 0.67
N ILE A 110 -1.28 6.00 -0.54
CA ILE A 110 -1.22 5.12 -1.72
C ILE A 110 -0.27 3.96 -1.46
N GLN A 111 0.94 4.23 -0.97
CA GLN A 111 1.92 3.19 -0.65
C GLN A 111 1.40 2.21 0.42
N ALA A 112 0.75 2.72 1.45
CA ALA A 112 0.15 1.88 2.49
C ALA A 112 -0.93 0.95 1.92
N ILE A 113 -1.66 1.41 0.92
CA ILE A 113 -2.76 0.67 0.29
C ILE A 113 -2.22 -0.36 -0.70
N ASP A 114 -1.25 0.01 -1.55
CA ASP A 114 -0.57 -0.90 -2.45
C ASP A 114 0.10 -2.05 -1.68
N SER A 115 0.67 -1.77 -0.51
CA SER A 115 1.24 -2.81 0.36
C SER A 115 0.20 -3.84 0.83
N ARG A 116 -1.04 -3.41 1.08
CA ARG A 116 -2.14 -4.31 1.48
C ARG A 116 -2.68 -5.08 0.29
N ARG A 117 -2.72 -4.45 -0.88
CA ARG A 117 -3.13 -5.10 -2.12
C ARG A 117 -2.16 -6.23 -2.50
N SER A 118 -0.85 -6.00 -2.42
CA SER A 118 0.16 -7.04 -2.72
C SER A 118 0.07 -8.23 -1.76
N LEU A 119 -0.27 -7.99 -0.49
CA LEU A 119 -0.57 -9.06 0.47
C LEU A 119 -1.79 -9.89 0.05
N THR A 120 -2.86 -9.23 -0.42
CA THR A 120 -4.07 -9.91 -0.88
C THR A 120 -3.84 -10.69 -2.17
N GLU A 121 -3.08 -10.13 -3.11
CA GLU A 121 -2.69 -10.82 -4.34
C GLU A 121 -1.81 -12.05 -4.04
N THR A 122 -0.96 -11.99 -3.01
CA THR A 122 -0.15 -13.13 -2.56
C THR A 122 -1.00 -14.27 -2.00
N ILE A 123 -2.09 -13.96 -1.27
CA ILE A 123 -3.01 -14.98 -0.71
C ILE A 123 -3.68 -15.81 -1.82
N ASN A 124 -4.03 -15.19 -2.95
CA ASN A 124 -4.63 -15.91 -4.08
C ASN A 124 -3.62 -16.83 -4.77
N ILE A 125 -2.34 -16.43 -4.85
CA ILE A 125 -1.26 -17.27 -5.41
C ILE A 125 -1.00 -18.49 -4.50
N SER A 126 -1.08 -18.33 -3.18
CA SER A 126 -0.89 -19.44 -2.22
C SER A 126 -1.85 -20.61 -2.48
N ARG A 127 -3.11 -20.34 -2.84
CA ARG A 127 -4.11 -21.39 -3.09
C ARG A 127 -3.77 -22.28 -4.28
N LEU A 128 -3.24 -21.69 -5.35
CA LEU A 128 -2.84 -22.44 -6.54
C LEU A 128 -1.61 -23.31 -6.24
N THR A 129 -0.64 -22.79 -5.51
CA THR A 129 0.54 -23.55 -5.08
C THR A 129 0.16 -24.71 -4.14
N TYR A 130 -0.83 -24.52 -3.27
CA TYR A 130 -1.35 -25.58 -2.40
C TYR A 130 -1.98 -26.72 -3.19
N LEU A 131 -2.79 -26.42 -4.21
CA LEU A 131 -3.36 -27.43 -5.10
C LEU A 131 -2.26 -28.17 -5.88
N ALA A 132 -1.31 -27.44 -6.46
CA ALA A 132 -0.20 -28.03 -7.20
C ALA A 132 0.67 -28.96 -6.31
N LEU A 133 1.00 -28.54 -5.10
CA LEU A 133 1.76 -29.33 -4.13
C LEU A 133 1.00 -30.58 -3.66
N SER A 134 -0.33 -30.58 -3.66
CA SER A 134 -1.12 -31.77 -3.34
C SER A 134 -1.12 -32.80 -4.48
N PHE A 135 -1.09 -32.36 -5.74
CA PHE A 135 -1.15 -33.26 -6.89
C PHE A 135 0.15 -34.00 -7.16
N ILE A 136 1.31 -33.40 -6.88
CA ILE A 136 2.64 -34.02 -7.06
C ILE A 136 2.75 -35.38 -6.34
N PRO A 137 2.51 -35.50 -5.02
CA PRO A 137 2.59 -36.76 -4.29
C PRO A 137 1.51 -37.76 -4.72
N LEU A 138 0.29 -37.28 -5.00
CA LEU A 138 -0.80 -38.12 -5.52
C LEU A 138 -0.44 -38.75 -6.87
N THR A 139 0.21 -37.98 -7.75
CA THR A 139 0.67 -38.44 -9.05
C THR A 139 1.82 -39.43 -8.90
N PHE A 140 2.74 -39.20 -7.95
CA PHE A 140 3.83 -40.12 -7.64
C PHE A 140 3.30 -41.47 -7.12
N VAL A 141 2.34 -41.45 -6.19
CA VAL A 141 1.66 -42.66 -5.70
C VAL A 141 0.96 -43.35 -6.87
N SER A 142 0.20 -42.63 -7.69
CA SER A 142 -0.46 -43.21 -8.86
C SER A 142 0.54 -43.87 -9.82
N GLY A 143 1.68 -43.22 -10.11
CA GLY A 143 2.70 -43.77 -11.00
C GLY A 143 3.41 -44.99 -10.42
N LEU A 144 3.79 -44.95 -9.14
CA LEU A 144 4.48 -46.04 -8.44
C LEU A 144 3.61 -47.30 -8.37
N PHE A 145 2.31 -47.13 -8.10
CA PHE A 145 1.38 -48.25 -7.96
C PHE A 145 0.77 -48.70 -9.29
N SER A 146 0.72 -47.84 -10.31
CA SER A 146 0.22 -48.20 -11.66
C SER A 146 1.10 -49.22 -12.39
N MET A 147 2.31 -49.51 -11.92
CA MET A 147 3.26 -50.42 -12.56
C MET A 147 3.34 -51.80 -11.89
N ASN A 148 2.56 -52.05 -10.82
CA ASN A 148 2.64 -53.31 -10.08
C ASN A 148 1.29 -54.07 -10.08
N ASP A 149 1.22 -55.14 -10.87
CA ASP A 149 0.03 -55.99 -11.02
C ASP A 149 -0.44 -56.64 -9.71
N ASN A 150 0.46 -56.80 -8.72
CA ASN A 150 0.10 -57.37 -7.41
C ASN A 150 -0.69 -56.42 -6.48
N ILE A 151 -0.77 -55.13 -6.83
CA ILE A 151 -1.44 -54.07 -6.05
C ILE A 151 -2.63 -53.48 -6.82
N ALA A 152 -2.91 -53.99 -8.03
CA ALA A 152 -4.09 -53.67 -8.82
C ALA A 152 -5.39 -54.08 -8.09
N PRO A 153 -6.53 -53.43 -8.37
CA PRO A 153 -7.83 -53.79 -7.78
C PRO A 153 -8.17 -55.25 -8.10
N GLY A 154 -8.08 -56.13 -7.10
CA GLY A 154 -8.20 -57.59 -7.22
C GLY A 154 -6.99 -58.39 -6.69
N GLY A 155 -5.87 -57.73 -6.36
CA GLY A 155 -4.65 -58.37 -5.83
C GLY A 155 -4.60 -58.49 -4.29
N LYS A 156 -3.83 -59.47 -3.78
CA LYS A 156 -3.69 -59.78 -2.33
C LYS A 156 -3.16 -58.61 -1.48
N LEU A 157 -2.49 -57.62 -2.07
CA LEU A 157 -1.86 -56.49 -1.37
C LEU A 157 -2.58 -55.15 -1.61
N PHE A 158 -3.81 -55.15 -2.11
CA PHE A 158 -4.59 -53.93 -2.37
C PHE A 158 -4.69 -52.98 -1.16
N GLY A 159 -4.74 -53.51 0.07
CA GLY A 159 -4.76 -52.69 1.29
C GLY A 159 -3.50 -51.85 1.52
N LEU A 160 -2.35 -52.25 0.97
CA LEU A 160 -1.09 -51.51 1.11
C LEU A 160 -1.11 -50.17 0.36
N TYR A 161 -1.88 -50.09 -0.72
CA TYR A 161 -2.12 -48.83 -1.44
C TYR A 161 -2.72 -47.77 -0.54
N PHE A 162 -3.79 -48.12 0.21
CA PHE A 162 -4.42 -47.23 1.18
C PHE A 162 -3.50 -46.93 2.37
N ALA A 163 -2.76 -47.93 2.84
CA ALA A 163 -1.85 -47.78 3.98
C ALA A 163 -0.68 -46.80 3.72
N VAL A 164 -0.28 -46.59 2.46
CA VAL A 164 0.81 -45.67 2.10
C VAL A 164 0.28 -44.33 1.58
N SER A 165 -0.78 -44.34 0.77
CA SER A 165 -1.33 -43.12 0.17
C SER A 165 -1.97 -42.18 1.21
N VAL A 166 -2.69 -42.73 2.19
CA VAL A 166 -3.36 -41.93 3.24
C VAL A 166 -2.36 -41.20 4.14
N PRO A 167 -1.35 -41.84 4.76
CA PRO A 167 -0.39 -41.11 5.59
C PRO A 167 0.45 -40.14 4.77
N LEU A 168 0.77 -40.46 3.52
CA LEU A 168 1.50 -39.55 2.64
C LEU A 168 0.66 -38.31 2.30
N CYS A 169 -0.64 -38.46 2.02
CA CYS A 169 -1.57 -37.35 1.87
C CYS A 169 -1.68 -36.51 3.16
N ILE A 170 -1.74 -37.16 4.33
CA ILE A 170 -1.79 -36.47 5.63
C ILE A 170 -0.52 -35.66 5.87
N ILE A 171 0.67 -36.23 5.61
CA ILE A 171 1.96 -35.55 5.77
C ILE A 171 2.06 -34.34 4.84
N VAL A 172 1.68 -34.51 3.57
CA VAL A 172 1.67 -33.42 2.58
C VAL A 172 0.70 -32.33 3.03
N PHE A 173 -0.50 -32.69 3.49
CA PHE A 173 -1.48 -31.73 4.00
C PHE A 173 -0.94 -30.97 5.21
N LEU A 174 -0.20 -31.63 6.10
CA LEU A 174 0.46 -31.03 7.28
C LEU A 174 1.60 -30.07 6.90
N ILE A 175 2.36 -30.38 5.84
CA ILE A 175 3.44 -29.52 5.33
C ILE A 175 2.88 -28.31 4.58
N VAL A 176 1.81 -28.52 3.80
CA VAL A 176 1.14 -27.50 2.97
C VAL A 176 0.31 -26.55 3.83
N CYS A 177 -0.33 -27.08 4.87
CA CYS A 177 -1.05 -26.31 5.88
C CYS A 177 -0.24 -26.34 7.19
N PRO A 178 0.91 -25.63 7.28
CA PRO A 178 1.55 -25.44 8.56
C PRO A 178 0.53 -24.69 9.42
N PRO A 179 0.16 -25.22 10.61
CA PRO A 179 -0.89 -24.67 11.47
C PRO A 179 -0.45 -23.32 12.06
N THR A 180 -0.46 -22.27 11.24
CA THR A 180 -0.19 -20.88 11.63
C THR A 180 -1.41 -20.21 12.26
N SER A 181 -2.53 -20.93 12.40
CA SER A 181 -3.73 -20.47 13.12
C SER A 181 -3.74 -20.84 14.62
N THR A 182 -2.57 -20.99 15.26
CA THR A 182 -2.51 -21.30 16.69
C THR A 182 -1.95 -20.20 17.61
N PRO A 183 -2.34 -18.91 17.49
CA PRO A 183 -2.22 -18.03 18.66
C PRO A 183 -3.09 -18.55 19.83
N ALA A 184 -4.17 -19.31 19.55
CA ALA A 184 -5.06 -19.87 20.57
C ALA A 184 -4.43 -21.02 21.39
N VAL A 185 -3.64 -21.90 20.76
CA VAL A 185 -3.03 -23.06 21.46
C VAL A 185 -1.82 -22.61 22.29
N LEU A 186 -1.03 -21.65 21.79
CA LEU A 186 0.06 -21.04 22.56
C LEU A 186 -0.48 -20.17 23.71
N ALA A 187 -1.56 -19.40 23.51
CA ALA A 187 -2.20 -18.63 24.59
C ALA A 187 -2.78 -19.53 25.69
N ALA A 188 -3.44 -20.65 25.34
CA ALA A 188 -3.95 -21.61 26.32
C ALA A 188 -2.82 -22.28 27.13
N ARG A 189 -1.66 -22.53 26.50
CA ARG A 189 -0.48 -23.12 27.16
C ARG A 189 0.20 -22.12 28.12
N LEU A 190 0.24 -20.83 27.76
CA LEU A 190 0.77 -19.77 28.62
C LEU A 190 -0.18 -19.43 29.79
N TRP A 191 -1.50 -19.48 29.60
CA TRP A 191 -2.47 -19.28 30.68
C TRP A 191 -2.43 -20.42 31.71
N ARG A 192 -2.27 -21.67 31.25
CA ARG A 192 -2.13 -22.84 32.14
C ARG A 192 -0.84 -22.82 32.95
N SER A 193 0.23 -22.19 32.43
CA SER A 193 1.48 -22.01 33.19
C SER A 193 1.36 -20.94 34.28
N ARG A 194 0.60 -19.86 34.07
CA ARG A 194 0.33 -18.85 35.11
C ARG A 194 -0.64 -19.33 36.19
N ALA A 195 -1.59 -20.20 35.86
CA ALA A 195 -2.56 -20.73 36.83
C ALA A 195 -1.92 -21.68 37.87
N ILE A 196 -0.84 -22.39 37.51
CA ILE A 196 -0.15 -23.31 38.45
C ILE A 196 0.75 -22.54 39.43
N GLN A 197 1.25 -21.36 39.03
CA GLN A 197 2.11 -20.55 39.88
C GLN A 197 1.35 -19.75 40.96
N ASN A 198 0.05 -19.50 40.77
CA ASN A 198 -0.83 -18.83 41.74
C ASN A 198 -1.53 -19.78 42.74
N PHE A 199 -1.23 -21.09 42.72
CA PHE A 199 -1.79 -22.07 43.66
C PHE A 199 -0.75 -22.59 44.69
N VAL A 200 0.49 -22.11 44.65
CA VAL A 200 1.58 -22.52 45.56
C VAL A 200 2.12 -21.32 46.37
N VAL A 201 1.25 -20.37 46.71
CA VAL A 201 1.49 -19.34 47.73
C VAL A 201 0.31 -19.30 48.67
#